data_AF-M3EC35-F1
#
_entry.id   AF-M3EC35-F1
#
_cell.length_a   1.000
_cell.length_b   1.000
_cell.length_c   1.000
_cell.angle_alpha   90.00
_cell.angle_beta   90.00
_cell.angle_gamma   90.00
#
_symmetry.space_group_name_H-M   'P 1'
#
loop_
_entity.id
_entity.type
_entity.pdbx_description
1 polymer ?
#
loop_
_entity_poly.entity_id
_entity_poly.type
_entity_poly.pdbx_seq_one_letter_code
_entity_poly.pdbx_strand_id
1 'polypeptide(L)' 'MAKKKCIVTGGAGLIGSNLVQELNRLGIDDILVVDHLGTSSKWKNLVGKRYSDYLEKKHS' A
#
# COMPACT_ATOMS: atom_id res chain seq x y z
N MET A 1 -19.18 13.21 6.04
CA MET A 1 -17.75 13.38 6.36
C MET A 1 -16.93 12.90 5.17
N ALA A 2 -15.86 13.59 4.78
CA ALA A 2 -14.96 13.10 3.74
C ALA A 2 -14.19 11.89 4.28
N LYS A 3 -14.22 10.76 3.55
CA LYS A 3 -13.40 9.58 3.86
C LYS A 3 -11.93 10.00 3.82
N LYS A 4 -11.18 9.73 4.90
CA LYS A 4 -9.73 9.96 4.90
C LYS A 4 -9.09 8.93 3.99
N LYS A 5 -8.69 9.35 2.80
CA LYS A 5 -7.90 8.52 1.87
C LYS A 5 -6.42 8.76 2.10
N CYS A 6 -5.69 7.70 2.40
CA CYS A 6 -4.22 7.72 2.46
C CYS A 6 -3.66 7.16 1.16
N ILE A 7 -2.64 7.81 0.60
CA ILE A 7 -1.89 7.27 -0.55
C ILE A 7 -0.51 6.89 -0.04
N VAL A 8 -0.11 5.64 -0.28
CA VAL A 8 1.22 5.12 0.11
C VAL A 8 1.99 4.75 -1.14
N THR A 9 2.93 5.61 -1.53
CA THR A 9 3.88 5.32 -2.61
C THR A 9 5.02 4.45 -2.11
N GLY A 10 5.45 3.44 -2.89
CA GLY A 10 6.44 2.46 -2.44
C GLY A 10 5.89 1.49 -1.38
N GLY A 11 4.57 1.28 -1.34
CA GLY A 11 3.90 0.54 -0.28
C GLY A 11 4.17 -0.97 -0.22
N ALA A 12 4.69 -1.58 -1.29
CA ALA A 12 5.18 -2.96 -1.29
C ALA A 12 6.67 -3.06 -0.88
N GLY A 13 7.36 -1.93 -0.70
CA GLY A 13 8.71 -1.88 -0.15
C GLY A 13 8.77 -2.20 1.35
N LEU A 14 9.99 -2.32 1.89
CA LEU A 14 10.22 -2.61 3.31
C LEU A 14 9.50 -1.60 4.23
N ILE A 15 9.77 -0.31 4.04
CA ILE A 15 9.20 0.76 4.89
C ILE A 15 7.71 0.94 4.59
N GLY A 16 7.36 1.01 3.30
CA GLY A 16 5.97 1.25 2.88
C GLY A 16 5.01 0.18 3.39
N SER A 17 5.41 -1.08 3.38
CA SER A 17 4.56 -2.18 3.86
C SER A 17 4.35 -2.11 5.38
N ASN A 18 5.38 -1.75 6.15
CA ASN A 18 5.23 -1.52 7.60
C ASN A 18 4.35 -0.31 7.89
N LEU A 19 4.44 0.77 7.10
CA LEU A 19 3.55 1.92 7.23
C LEU A 19 2.08 1.52 7.01
N VAL A 20 1.78 0.74 5.98
CA VAL A 20 0.42 0.20 5.75
C VAL A 20 -0.03 -0.65 6.95
N GLN A 21 0.87 -1.45 7.52
CA GLN A 21 0.56 -2.26 8.71
C GLN A 21 0.19 -1.41 9.92
N GLU A 22 0.93 -0.32 10.19
CA GLU A 22 0.64 0.58 11.30
C GLU A 22 -0.66 1.37 11.06
N LEU A 23 -0.90 1.84 9.83
CA LEU A 23 -2.18 2.46 9.46
C LEU A 23 -3.36 1.51 9.72
N ASN A 24 -3.21 0.23 9.36
CA ASN A 24 -4.21 -0.78 9.68
C ASN A 24 -4.42 -0.97 11.19
N ARG A 25 -3.37 -0.91 12.02
CA ARG A 25 -3.50 -0.98 13.48
C ARG A 25 -4.22 0.25 14.05
N LEU A 26 -4.08 1.40 13.40
CA LEU A 26 -4.79 2.64 13.72
C LEU A 26 -6.24 2.68 13.17
N GLY A 27 -6.72 1.61 12.55
CA GLY A 27 -8.07 1.55 11.97
C GLY A 27 -8.22 2.27 10.63
N ILE A 28 -7.10 2.60 9.96
CA ILE A 28 -7.08 3.22 8.64
C ILE A 28 -6.85 2.12 7.60
N ASP A 29 -7.84 1.90 6.74
CA ASP A 29 -7.81 0.88 5.68
C ASP A 29 -8.20 1.42 4.29
N ASP A 30 -8.76 2.63 4.20
CA ASP A 30 -8.95 3.33 2.93
C ASP A 30 -7.62 3.90 2.42
N ILE A 31 -6.76 2.96 1.99
CA ILE A 31 -5.39 3.19 1.55
C ILE A 31 -5.28 2.81 0.08
N LEU A 32 -4.83 3.76 -0.75
CA LEU A 32 -4.36 3.48 -2.10
C LEU A 32 -2.85 3.21 -2.05
N VAL A 33 -2.44 1.98 -2.33
CA VAL A 33 -1.02 1.64 -2.45
C VAL A 33 -0.57 1.89 -3.89
N VAL A 34 0.53 2.62 -4.07
CA VAL A 34 1.14 2.87 -5.39
C VAL A 34 2.56 2.32 -5.38
N ASP A 35 2.87 1.31 -6.17
CA ASP A 35 4.24 0.76 -6.23
C ASP A 35 4.54 0.19 -7.62
N HIS A 36 5.80 -0.15 -7.87
CA HIS A 36 6.21 -0.95 -9.01
C HIS A 36 6.57 -2.38 -8.55
N LEU A 37 5.66 -3.32 -8.78
CA LEU A 37 5.85 -4.71 -8.40
C LEU A 37 6.72 -5.46 -9.41
N GLY A 38 6.62 -5.14 -10.70
CA GLY A 38 7.43 -5.76 -11.76
C GLY A 38 7.43 -7.30 -11.68
N THR A 39 8.57 -7.94 -11.98
CA THR A 39 8.76 -9.40 -11.80
C THR A 39 9.18 -9.81 -10.39
N SER A 40 9.12 -8.88 -9.43
CA SER A 40 9.67 -9.10 -8.09
C SER A 40 8.67 -9.77 -7.14
N SER A 41 9.19 -10.48 -6.14
CA SER A 41 8.38 -11.05 -5.06
C SER A 41 7.89 -10.03 -4.02
N LYS A 42 8.00 -8.71 -4.29
CA LYS A 42 7.61 -7.64 -3.36
C LYS A 42 6.13 -7.65 -2.98
N TRP A 43 5.28 -8.20 -3.86
CA TRP A 43 3.84 -8.32 -3.60
C TRP A 43 3.55 -9.10 -2.30
N LYS A 44 4.45 -10.01 -1.90
CA LYS A 44 4.36 -10.76 -0.63
C LYS A 44 4.34 -9.85 0.59
N ASN A 45 4.96 -8.67 0.52
CA ASN A 45 4.94 -7.70 1.61
C ASN A 45 3.55 -7.08 1.82
N LEU A 46 2.64 -7.16 0.84
CA LEU A 46 1.26 -6.68 0.96
C LEU A 46 0.29 -7.75 1.46
N VAL A 47 0.71 -9.02 1.53
CA VAL A 47 -0.13 -10.12 2.02
C VAL A 47 -0.50 -9.87 3.48
N GLY A 48 -1.79 -10.05 3.79
CA GLY A 48 -2.34 -9.84 5.14
C GLY A 48 -2.59 -8.38 5.52
N LYS A 49 -2.30 -7.41 4.65
CA LYS A 49 -2.57 -5.99 4.87
C LYS A 49 -3.92 -5.61 4.27
N ARG A 50 -4.59 -4.62 4.89
CA ARG A 50 -5.86 -4.06 4.43
C ARG A 50 -5.60 -2.74 3.71
N TYR A 51 -6.04 -2.64 2.47
CA TYR A 51 -5.95 -1.44 1.65
C TYR A 51 -7.12 -1.45 0.67
N SER A 52 -7.57 -0.28 0.23
CA SER A 52 -8.76 -0.17 -0.62
C SER A 52 -8.44 -0.45 -2.08
N ASP A 53 -7.23 -0.15 -2.53
CA ASP A 53 -6.81 -0.43 -3.91
C ASP A 53 -5.28 -0.42 -4.06
N TYR A 54 -4.80 -0.98 -5.17
CA TYR A 54 -3.40 -0.96 -5.59
C TYR A 54 -3.26 -0.42 -7.01
N LEU A 55 -2.37 0.54 -7.19
CA LEU A 55 -2.01 1.11 -8.49
C LEU A 55 -0.58 0.75 -8.87
N GLU A 56 -0.43 0.03 -9.97
CA GLU A 56 0.88 -0.23 -10.58
C GLU A 56 1.44 1.07 -11.17
N LYS A 57 2.63 1.47 -10.68
CA LYS A 57 3.36 2.61 -11.22
C LYS A 57 3.87 2.25 -12.61
N LYS A 58 3.31 2.88 -13.64
CA LYS A 58 3.83 2.81 -15.01
C LYS A 58 5.06 3.72 -15.16
N HIS A 59 6.11 3.22 -15.79
CA HIS A 59 7.12 4.08 -16.42
C HIS A 59 6.66 4.37 -17.85
N SER A 60 6.61 5.65 -18.21
CA SER A 60 6.50 6.14 -19.58
C SER A 60 7.83 6.03 -20.30
#